data_AF-A0A3S2JFP4-F1
#
_entry.id   AF-A0A3S2JFP4-F1
#
_cell.length_a   1.000
_cell.length_b   1.000
_cell.length_c   1.000
_cell.angle_alpha   90.00
_cell.angle_beta   90.00
_cell.angle_gamma   90.00
#
_symmetry.space_group_name_H-M   'P 1'
#
loop_
_entity.id
_entity.type
_entity.pdbx_description
1 polymer ?
#
loop_
_entity_poly.entity_id
_entity_poly.type
_entity_poly.pdbx_seq_one_letter_code
_entity_poly.pdbx_strand_id
1 'polypeptide(L)'
;MASQAATHTSNASMIDAGTIADYQRDGAVCIRGAFKGWVDTIAAGIERNMQNRSETASDIANGRGSFFDDYCNWERIPEFVEVVRKSPVAELAAAVMQSRT
;
A
#
# COMPACT_ATOMS: atom_id res chain seq x y z
N MET A 1 7.05 17.23 -26.54
CA MET A 1 7.17 16.20 -25.49
C MET A 1 5.76 15.68 -25.20
N ALA A 2 5.46 14.46 -25.65
CA ALA A 2 4.13 13.89 -25.57
C ALA A 2 3.87 13.36 -24.16
N SER A 3 2.89 13.97 -23.48
CA SER A 3 2.35 13.48 -22.21
C SER A 3 1.50 12.25 -22.51
N GLN A 4 1.96 11.06 -22.09
CA GLN A 4 1.16 9.85 -22.17
C GLN A 4 0.12 9.87 -21.04
N ALA A 5 -1.14 9.99 -21.45
CA ALA A 5 -2.29 9.78 -20.59
C ALA A 5 -2.26 8.34 -20.05
N ALA A 6 -2.16 8.20 -18.73
CA ALA A 6 -2.31 6.92 -18.07
C ALA A 6 -3.74 6.41 -18.29
N THR A 7 -3.85 5.36 -19.12
CA THR A 7 -5.04 4.55 -19.29
C THR A 7 -5.58 4.10 -17.93
N HIS A 8 -6.74 4.64 -17.53
CA HIS A 8 -7.52 4.13 -16.41
C HIS A 8 -8.12 2.76 -16.81
N THR A 9 -7.36 1.69 -16.59
CA THR A 9 -7.95 0.35 -16.54
C THR A 9 -8.75 0.27 -15.24
N SER A 10 -10.05 -0.02 -15.32
CA SER A 10 -10.91 -0.14 -14.15
C SER A 10 -10.39 -1.23 -13.21
N ASN A 11 -9.97 -0.83 -12.00
CA ASN A 11 -9.46 -1.73 -10.95
C ASN A 11 -10.53 -2.69 -10.41
N ALA A 12 -11.81 -2.40 -10.67
CA ALA A 12 -12.93 -3.25 -10.27
C ALA A 12 -12.89 -4.65 -10.89
N SER A 13 -12.14 -4.85 -11.98
CA SER A 13 -11.99 -6.19 -12.60
C SER A 13 -11.18 -7.20 -11.76
N MET A 14 -10.44 -6.75 -10.74
CA MET A 14 -9.60 -7.63 -9.92
C MET A 14 -10.32 -8.24 -8.70
N ILE A 15 -11.51 -7.74 -8.34
CA ILE A 15 -12.25 -8.18 -7.14
C ILE A 15 -13.56 -8.83 -7.57
N ASP A 16 -13.64 -10.15 -7.42
CA ASP A 16 -14.86 -10.91 -7.66
C ASP A 16 -15.64 -11.20 -6.36
N ALA A 17 -16.84 -11.76 -6.50
CA ALA A 17 -17.68 -12.10 -5.36
C ALA A 17 -17.03 -13.15 -4.44
N GLY A 18 -16.19 -14.04 -4.98
CA GLY A 18 -15.44 -15.03 -4.21
C GLY A 18 -14.42 -14.36 -3.30
N THR A 19 -13.63 -13.42 -3.84
CA THR A 19 -12.64 -12.63 -3.10
C THR A 19 -13.27 -11.85 -1.96
N ILE A 20 -14.44 -11.25 -2.20
CA ILE A 20 -15.21 -10.55 -1.15
C ILE A 20 -15.65 -11.55 -0.07
N ALA A 21 -16.26 -12.68 -0.46
CA ALA A 21 -16.72 -13.69 0.48
C ALA A 21 -15.59 -14.28 1.33
N ASP A 22 -14.42 -14.50 0.73
CA ASP A 22 -13.21 -14.97 1.42
C ASP A 22 -12.73 -13.94 2.45
N TYR A 23 -12.64 -12.66 2.08
CA TYR A 23 -12.29 -11.61 3.04
C TYR A 23 -13.29 -11.52 4.22
N GLN A 24 -14.60 -11.60 3.94
CA GLN A 24 -15.63 -11.52 4.98
C GLN A 24 -15.60 -12.73 5.92
N ARG A 25 -15.25 -13.92 5.41
CA ARG A 25 -15.14 -15.16 6.19
C ARG A 25 -13.85 -15.22 7.00
N ASP A 26 -12.72 -14.89 6.37
CA ASP A 26 -11.39 -15.17 6.90
C ASP A 26 -10.72 -13.94 7.54
N GLY A 27 -11.27 -12.74 7.30
CA GLY A 27 -10.71 -11.46 7.76
C GLY A 27 -9.51 -10.96 6.93
N ALA A 28 -9.06 -11.73 5.94
CA ALA A 28 -7.97 -11.38 5.01
C ALA A 28 -8.10 -12.12 3.68
N VAL A 29 -7.62 -11.53 2.58
CA VAL A 29 -7.61 -12.15 1.25
C VAL A 29 -6.38 -11.72 0.44
N CYS A 30 -5.91 -12.56 -0.47
CA CYS A 30 -4.76 -12.28 -1.33
C CYS A 30 -5.20 -11.69 -2.68
N ILE A 31 -4.86 -10.43 -2.95
CA ILE A 31 -5.09 -9.77 -4.25
C ILE A 31 -3.77 -9.69 -5.01
N ARG A 32 -3.57 -10.58 -5.98
CA ARG A 32 -2.31 -10.63 -6.74
C ARG A 32 -2.20 -9.46 -7.70
N GLY A 33 -1.05 -8.78 -7.66
CA GLY A 33 -0.76 -7.68 -8.56
C GLY A 33 -1.30 -6.31 -8.14
N ALA A 34 -1.92 -6.20 -6.95
CA ALA A 34 -2.48 -4.94 -6.43
C ALA A 34 -1.48 -3.75 -6.48
N PHE A 35 -0.19 -4.03 -6.28
CA PHE A 35 0.88 -3.03 -6.32
C PHE A 35 1.83 -3.16 -7.50
N LYS A 36 1.51 -3.92 -8.56
CA LYS A 36 2.47 -4.26 -9.63
C LYS A 36 3.14 -3.03 -10.26
N GLY A 37 2.41 -1.93 -10.46
CA GLY A 37 2.94 -0.66 -10.98
C GLY A 37 3.49 0.31 -9.93
N TRP A 38 3.48 -0.08 -8.65
CA TRP A 38 3.81 0.77 -7.50
C TRP A 38 5.00 0.27 -6.68
N VAL A 39 5.56 -0.90 -7.02
CA VAL A 39 6.65 -1.54 -6.28
C VAL A 39 7.84 -0.60 -6.11
N ASP A 40 8.29 0.06 -7.17
CA ASP A 40 9.46 0.94 -7.14
C ASP A 40 9.22 2.16 -6.25
N THR A 41 8.03 2.77 -6.32
CA THR A 41 7.64 3.90 -5.45
C THR A 41 7.61 3.47 -3.98
N ILE A 42 7.03 2.31 -3.67
CA ILE A 42 6.99 1.77 -2.30
C ILE A 42 8.41 1.51 -1.79
N ALA A 43 9.27 0.89 -2.60
CA ALA A 43 10.66 0.62 -2.25
C ALA A 43 11.43 1.92 -1.96
N ALA A 44 11.26 2.96 -2.79
CA ALA A 44 11.85 4.27 -2.56
C ALA A 44 11.35 4.92 -1.25
N GLY A 45 10.07 4.78 -0.93
CA GLY A 45 9.51 5.24 0.34
C GLY A 45 10.08 4.51 1.56
N ILE A 46 10.28 3.19 1.46
CA ILE A 46 10.93 2.39 2.51
C ILE A 46 12.37 2.84 2.72
N GLU A 47 13.16 3.01 1.64
CA GLU A 47 14.54 3.48 1.73
C GLU A 47 14.60 4.87 2.37
N ARG A 48 13.73 5.80 1.95
CA ARG A 48 13.63 7.13 2.55
C ARG A 48 13.32 7.04 4.05
N ASN A 49 12.39 6.16 4.44
CA ASN A 49 12.04 5.95 5.85
C ASN A 49 13.24 5.45 6.65
N MET A 50 13.96 4.45 6.12
CA MET A 50 15.14 3.87 6.75
C MET A 50 16.24 4.91 6.99
N GLN A 51 16.44 5.83 6.04
CA GLN A 51 17.42 6.91 6.13
C GLN A 51 16.95 8.09 7.00
N ASN A 52 15.64 8.29 7.13
CA ASN A 52 15.03 9.47 7.76
C ASN A 52 13.92 9.07 8.74
N ARG A 53 14.24 8.15 9.66
CA ARG A 53 13.30 7.65 10.68
C ARG A 53 12.73 8.80 11.53
N SER A 54 11.50 8.66 11.99
CA SER A 54 10.90 9.62 12.93
C SER A 54 11.54 9.52 14.32
N GLU A 55 11.29 10.53 15.15
CA GLU A 55 11.70 10.53 16.56
C GLU A 55 11.05 9.40 17.37
N THR A 56 9.90 8.91 16.92
CA THR A 56 9.15 7.82 17.56
C THR A 56 9.49 6.45 16.98
N ALA A 57 10.44 6.37 16.04
CA ALA A 57 10.86 5.09 15.49
C ALA A 57 11.53 4.22 16.56
N SER A 58 11.21 2.93 16.56
CA SER A 58 11.66 1.98 17.57
C SER A 58 12.29 0.76 16.91
N ASP A 59 13.54 0.44 17.30
CA ASP A 59 14.19 -0.80 16.87
C ASP A 59 13.66 -1.98 17.69
N ILE A 60 13.01 -2.93 17.02
CA ILE A 60 12.35 -4.09 17.63
C ILE A 60 13.22 -5.35 17.46
N ALA A 61 14.29 -5.26 16.67
CA ALA A 61 15.22 -6.37 16.43
C ALA A 61 15.90 -6.93 17.69
N ASN A 62 15.88 -6.21 18.83
CA ASN A 62 16.56 -6.64 20.07
C ASN A 62 18.03 -7.06 19.84
N GLY A 63 18.72 -6.32 18.96
CA GLY A 63 20.11 -6.60 18.57
C GLY A 63 20.30 -7.74 17.55
N ARG A 64 19.21 -8.29 16.98
CA ARG A 64 19.25 -9.35 15.95
C ARG A 64 18.72 -8.86 14.61
N GLY A 65 19.62 -8.38 13.75
CA GLY A 65 19.26 -7.87 12.42
C GLY A 65 18.67 -6.45 12.46
N SER A 66 18.01 -6.05 11.38
CA SER A 66 17.40 -4.73 11.23
C SER A 66 15.89 -4.87 11.07
N PHE A 67 15.15 -4.64 12.15
CA PHE A 67 13.70 -4.59 12.18
C PHE A 67 13.29 -3.45 13.11
N PHE A 68 12.51 -2.53 12.57
CA PHE A 68 12.06 -1.32 13.26
C PHE A 68 10.62 -1.01 12.89
N ASP A 69 9.91 -0.34 13.81
CA ASP A 69 8.62 0.28 13.55
C ASP A 69 8.83 1.81 13.49
N ASP A 70 8.07 2.46 12.62
CA ASP A 70 8.00 3.92 12.52
C ASP A 70 6.54 4.31 12.25
N TYR A 71 5.79 4.41 13.34
CA TYR A 71 4.34 4.53 13.33
C TYR A 71 3.87 5.89 12.82
N CYS A 72 2.72 5.92 12.14
CA CYS A 72 2.08 7.13 11.58
C CYS A 72 3.02 8.02 10.72
N ASN A 73 4.00 7.42 10.04
CA ASN A 73 4.97 8.17 9.23
C ASN A 73 4.50 8.50 7.80
N TRP A 74 3.40 7.89 7.33
CA TRP A 74 3.05 7.87 5.91
C TRP A 74 2.81 9.27 5.31
N GLU A 75 2.27 10.21 6.10
CA GLU A 75 2.01 11.59 5.65
C GLU A 75 3.30 12.39 5.42
N ARG A 76 4.40 12.00 6.06
CA ARG A 76 5.70 12.67 5.97
C ARG A 76 6.53 12.17 4.79
N ILE A 77 6.24 10.98 4.28
CA ILE A 77 7.02 10.31 3.25
C ILE A 77 6.29 10.48 1.91
N PRO A 78 6.81 11.29 0.97
CA PRO A 78 6.09 11.63 -0.26
C PRO A 78 5.66 10.41 -1.08
N GLU A 79 6.51 9.37 -1.12
CA GLU A 79 6.23 8.13 -1.83
C GLU A 79 5.06 7.36 -1.20
N PHE A 80 4.96 7.32 0.13
CA PHE A 80 3.84 6.68 0.82
C PHE A 80 2.54 7.48 0.63
N VAL A 81 2.60 8.81 0.69
CA VAL A 81 1.46 9.67 0.34
C VAL A 81 0.99 9.38 -1.08
N GLU A 82 1.92 9.28 -2.03
CA GLU A 82 1.58 9.01 -3.42
C GLU A 82 0.88 7.66 -3.60
N VAL A 83 1.44 6.59 -3.02
CA VAL A 83 0.84 5.26 -3.07
C VAL A 83 -0.55 5.27 -2.43
N VAL A 84 -0.70 5.82 -1.22
CA VAL A 84 -1.99 5.85 -0.51
C VAL A 84 -3.05 6.64 -1.28
N ARG A 85 -2.67 7.75 -1.91
CA ARG A 85 -3.63 8.67 -2.57
C ARG A 85 -3.92 8.35 -4.04
N LYS A 86 -2.97 7.75 -4.76
CA LYS A 86 -3.06 7.61 -6.22
C LYS A 86 -3.04 6.16 -6.71
N SER A 87 -2.67 5.21 -5.85
CA SER A 87 -2.68 3.80 -6.24
C SER A 87 -4.09 3.22 -6.20
N PRO A 88 -4.34 2.07 -6.87
CA PRO A 88 -5.67 1.47 -6.90
C PRO A 88 -6.11 0.86 -5.57
N VAL A 89 -5.21 0.79 -4.57
CA VAL A 89 -5.42 -0.07 -3.40
C VAL A 89 -6.49 0.44 -2.45
N ALA A 90 -6.77 1.75 -2.44
CA ALA A 90 -7.91 2.29 -1.71
C ALA A 90 -9.24 1.75 -2.27
N GLU A 91 -9.38 1.72 -3.60
CA GLU A 91 -10.57 1.16 -4.28
C GLU A 91 -10.67 -0.35 -4.05
N LEU A 92 -9.55 -1.07 -4.12
CA LEU A 92 -9.53 -2.52 -3.86
C LEU A 92 -9.90 -2.85 -2.42
N ALA A 93 -9.38 -2.10 -1.44
CA ALA A 93 -9.73 -2.24 -0.03
C ALA A 93 -11.22 -1.96 0.20
N ALA A 94 -11.73 -0.85 -0.34
CA ALA A 94 -13.15 -0.52 -0.26
C ALA A 94 -14.03 -1.62 -0.86
N ALA A 95 -13.63 -2.20 -2.00
CA ALA A 95 -14.35 -3.27 -2.66
C ALA A 95 -14.43 -4.54 -1.79
N VAL A 96 -13.31 -5.05 -1.24
CA VAL A 96 -13.36 -6.26 -0.39
C VAL A 96 -14.06 -6.02 0.94
N MET A 97 -13.92 -4.82 1.50
CA MET A 97 -14.60 -4.41 2.74
C MET A 97 -16.08 -4.09 2.54
N GLN A 98 -16.55 -3.97 1.29
CA GLN A 98 -17.89 -3.45 0.97
C GLN A 98 -18.15 -2.06 1.59
N SER A 99 -17.10 -1.23 1.68
CA SER A 99 -17.19 0.12 2.24
C SER A 99 -17.54 1.16 1.18
N ARG A 100 -18.27 2.19 1.59
CA ARG A 100 -18.55 3.40 0.80
C ARG A 100 -17.84 4.64 1.32
N THR A 101 -17.17 4.51 2.47
CA THR A 101 -16.47 5.57 3.22
C THR A 101 -15.03 5.20 3.43
#